data_AF-N1WDT6-F1
#
_entry.id   AF-N1WDT6-F1
#
_cell.length_a   1.000
_cell.length_b   1.000
_cell.length_c   1.000
_cell.angle_alpha   90.00
_cell.angle_beta   90.00
_cell.angle_gamma   90.00
#
_symmetry.space_group_name_H-M   'P 1'
#
loop_
_entity.id
_entity.type
_entity.pdbx_description
1 polymer ?
#
loop_
_entity_poly.entity_id
_entity_poly.type
_entity_poly.pdbx_seq_one_letter_code
_entity_poly.pdbx_strand_id
1 'polypeptide(L)'
;MSILHLTIDFDFMIKTKILPVIYATIWISLSEFFRNEFLFKSIWLDHFSHLGLTFPSEPINGAVWGVWSLLLAVSIFFLSNHLKWIQTFLFSWFVGFVLMWVVTWNLGVLPLAILLYAIPLSIFETYIATLIVFKTK
;
A
#
# COMPACT_ATOMS: atom_id res chain seq x y z
N MET A 1 -38.83 15.66 -3.13
CA MET A 1 -37.45 15.14 -3.26
C MET A 1 -37.43 13.81 -2.50
N SER A 2 -37.66 12.70 -3.21
CA SER A 2 -38.11 11.42 -2.63
C SER A 2 -36.94 10.52 -2.22
N ILE A 3 -37.23 9.57 -1.32
CA ILE A 3 -36.31 8.53 -0.81
C ILE A 3 -35.54 7.81 -1.93
N LEU A 4 -36.16 7.67 -3.12
CA LEU A 4 -35.57 7.06 -4.31
C LEU A 4 -34.32 7.80 -4.82
N HIS A 5 -34.32 9.14 -4.79
CA HIS A 5 -33.14 9.93 -5.19
C HIS A 5 -31.99 9.75 -4.20
N LEU A 6 -32.29 9.76 -2.89
CA LEU A 6 -31.31 9.50 -1.84
C LEU A 6 -30.66 8.12 -1.95
N THR A 7 -31.41 7.08 -2.30
CA THR A 7 -30.86 5.73 -2.52
C THR A 7 -29.97 5.65 -3.76
N ILE A 8 -30.30 6.35 -4.85
CA ILE A 8 -29.49 6.37 -6.08
C ILE A 8 -28.17 7.11 -5.84
N ASP A 9 -28.21 8.25 -5.14
CA ASP A 9 -27.02 9.04 -4.82
C ASP A 9 -26.07 8.26 -3.89
N PHE A 10 -26.62 7.49 -2.96
CA PHE A 10 -25.85 6.64 -2.06
C PHE A 10 -25.18 5.47 -2.78
N ASP A 11 -25.92 4.74 -3.63
CA ASP A 11 -25.37 3.64 -4.44
C ASP A 11 -24.27 4.12 -5.39
N PHE A 12 -24.48 5.29 -5.99
CA PHE A 12 -23.50 5.93 -6.87
C PHE A 12 -22.22 6.29 -6.11
N MET A 13 -22.35 6.88 -4.91
CA MET A 13 -21.21 7.22 -4.05
C MET A 13 -20.41 5.98 -3.64
N ILE A 14 -21.08 4.89 -3.25
CA ILE A 14 -20.40 3.64 -2.88
C ILE A 14 -19.55 3.13 -4.04
N LYS A 15 -20.12 3.06 -5.24
CA LYS A 15 -19.45 2.46 -6.40
C LYS A 15 -18.27 3.28 -6.90
N THR A 16 -18.39 4.60 -6.91
CA THR A 16 -17.40 5.51 -7.51
C THR A 16 -16.34 6.02 -6.55
N LYS A 17 -16.59 5.95 -5.24
CA LYS A 17 -15.66 6.52 -4.23
C LYS A 17 -15.16 5.50 -3.22
N ILE A 18 -16.05 4.64 -2.71
CA ILE A 18 -15.70 3.71 -1.63
C ILE A 18 -15.08 2.42 -2.18
N LEU A 19 -15.73 1.79 -3.17
CA LEU A 19 -15.24 0.54 -3.77
C LEU A 19 -13.81 0.64 -4.36
N PRO A 20 -13.42 1.73 -5.05
CA PRO A 20 -12.05 1.86 -5.57
C PRO A 20 -11.00 1.78 -4.47
N VAL A 21 -11.26 2.47 -3.35
CA VAL A 21 -10.37 2.48 -2.19
C VAL A 21 -10.32 1.11 -1.53
N ILE A 22 -11.47 0.44 -1.36
CA ILE A 22 -11.54 -0.91 -0.76
C ILE A 22 -10.76 -1.92 -1.62
N TYR A 23 -11.00 -1.96 -2.93
CA TYR A 23 -10.32 -2.91 -3.82
C TYR A 23 -8.81 -2.66 -3.87
N ALA A 24 -8.39 -1.40 -3.94
CA ALA A 24 -6.97 -1.06 -3.88
C ALA A 24 -6.35 -1.44 -2.52
N THR A 25 -7.05 -1.20 -1.41
CA THR A 25 -6.59 -1.58 -0.06
C THR A 25 -6.41 -3.09 0.07
N ILE A 26 -7.37 -3.88 -0.41
CA ILE A 26 -7.29 -5.35 -0.40
C ILE A 26 -6.07 -5.81 -1.20
N TRP A 27 -5.89 -5.27 -2.41
CA TRP A 27 -4.75 -5.62 -3.26
C TRP A 27 -3.41 -5.30 -2.61
N ILE A 28 -3.24 -4.07 -2.09
CA ILE A 28 -2.02 -3.64 -1.40
C ILE A 28 -1.76 -4.52 -0.17
N SER A 29 -2.78 -4.75 0.66
CA SER A 29 -2.64 -5.55 1.89
C SER A 29 -2.25 -7.00 1.60
N LEU A 30 -2.83 -7.63 0.58
CA LEU A 30 -2.48 -8.99 0.17
C LEU A 30 -1.04 -9.07 -0.34
N SER A 31 -0.61 -8.06 -1.09
CA SER A 31 0.74 -7.99 -1.64
C SER A 31 1.78 -7.73 -0.54
N GLU A 32 1.50 -6.84 0.41
CA GLU A 32 2.32 -6.61 1.61
C GLU A 32 2.41 -7.86 2.49
N PHE A 33 1.28 -8.52 2.76
CA PHE A 33 1.27 -9.75 3.54
C PHE A 33 2.11 -10.84 2.88
N PHE A 34 1.93 -11.06 1.58
CA PHE A 34 2.68 -12.08 0.85
C PHE A 34 4.19 -11.82 0.92
N ARG A 35 4.62 -10.58 0.70
CA ARG A 35 6.03 -10.19 0.77
C ARG A 35 6.60 -10.36 2.17
N ASN A 36 5.96 -9.79 3.19
CA ASN A 36 6.53 -9.76 4.52
C ASN A 36 6.49 -11.10 5.22
N GLU A 37 5.42 -11.89 5.03
CA GLU A 37 5.27 -13.16 5.74
C GLU A 37 6.04 -14.30 5.05
N PHE A 38 6.03 -14.36 3.71
CA PHE A 38 6.62 -15.50 2.99
C PHE A 38 8.00 -15.21 2.41
N LEU A 39 8.25 -14.00 1.89
CA LEU A 39 9.51 -13.69 1.20
C LEU A 39 10.56 -13.09 2.13
N PHE A 40 10.16 -12.15 2.98
CA PHE A 40 11.11 -11.27 3.69
C PHE A 40 11.31 -11.62 5.16
N LYS A 41 10.45 -12.45 5.76
CA LYS A 41 10.46 -12.73 7.20
C LYS A 41 11.81 -13.21 7.72
N SER A 42 12.45 -14.15 7.02
CA SER A 42 13.77 -14.66 7.40
C SER A 42 14.85 -13.58 7.32
N ILE A 43 14.82 -12.74 6.29
CA ILE A 43 15.78 -11.65 6.10
C ILE A 43 15.63 -10.60 7.20
N TRP A 44 14.40 -10.26 7.57
CA TRP A 44 14.10 -9.35 8.68
C TRP A 44 14.58 -9.90 10.02
N LEU A 45 14.26 -11.17 10.32
CA LEU A 45 14.67 -11.83 11.57
C LEU A 45 16.19 -11.88 11.72
N ASP A 46 16.89 -12.27 10.66
CA ASP A 46 18.35 -12.34 10.63
C ASP A 46 18.98 -10.96 10.80
N HIS A 47 18.50 -9.95 10.07
CA HIS A 47 19.01 -8.58 10.18
C HIS A 47 18.81 -8.00 11.58
N PHE A 48 17.63 -8.15 12.17
CA PHE A 48 17.35 -7.63 13.51
C PHE A 48 18.17 -8.37 14.57
N SER A 49 18.35 -9.69 14.43
CA SER A 49 19.26 -10.48 15.28
C SER A 49 20.69 -9.94 15.25
N HIS A 50 21.22 -9.61 14.05
CA HIS A 50 22.54 -8.99 13.91
C HIS A 50 22.64 -7.59 14.52
N LEU A 51 21.53 -6.86 14.61
CA LEU A 51 21.45 -5.58 15.31
C LEU A 51 21.28 -5.74 16.84
N GLY A 52 21.13 -6.96 17.36
CA GLY A 52 20.79 -7.21 18.76
C GLY A 52 19.36 -6.79 19.12
N LEU A 53 18.46 -6.72 18.14
CA LEU A 53 17.07 -6.32 18.26
C LEU A 53 16.12 -7.51 18.01
N THR A 54 14.91 -7.42 18.53
CA THR A 54 13.83 -8.36 18.19
C THR A 54 12.97 -7.78 17.08
N PHE A 55 12.78 -8.52 15.98
CA PHE A 55 11.90 -8.08 14.89
C PHE A 55 10.42 -8.11 15.35
N PRO A 56 9.66 -7.02 15.15
CA PRO A 56 8.26 -6.95 15.57
C PRO A 56 7.35 -7.74 14.62
N SER A 57 7.24 -9.05 14.82
CA SER A 57 6.44 -9.97 13.99
C SER A 57 5.07 -10.33 14.59
N GLU A 58 4.63 -9.68 15.67
CA GLU A 58 3.31 -9.94 16.24
C GLU A 58 2.19 -9.54 15.28
N PRO A 59 1.00 -10.20 15.33
CA PRO A 59 -0.12 -9.90 14.43
C PRO A 59 -0.54 -8.43 14.39
N ILE A 60 -0.37 -7.70 15.51
CA ILE A 60 -0.65 -6.27 15.59
C ILE A 60 0.17 -5.44 14.61
N ASN A 61 1.43 -5.83 14.34
CA ASN A 61 2.28 -5.16 13.35
C ASN A 61 1.75 -5.39 11.93
N GLY A 62 1.21 -6.58 11.65
CA GLY A 62 0.50 -6.85 10.40
C GLY A 62 -0.74 -5.96 10.22
N ALA A 63 -1.47 -5.68 11.30
CA ALA A 63 -2.59 -4.74 11.26
C ALA A 63 -2.13 -3.30 10.94
N VAL A 64 -0.98 -2.87 11.45
CA VAL A 64 -0.37 -1.56 11.11
C VAL A 64 -0.05 -1.48 9.63
N TRP A 65 0.46 -2.55 9.01
CA TRP A 65 0.64 -2.62 7.55
C TRP A 65 -0.68 -2.53 6.77
N GLY A 66 -1.76 -3.11 7.31
CA GLY A 66 -3.11 -2.95 6.76
C GLY A 66 -3.60 -1.50 6.81
N VAL A 67 -3.35 -0.79 7.90
CA VAL A 67 -3.66 0.65 8.02
C VAL A 67 -2.84 1.46 7.01
N TRP A 68 -1.54 1.19 6.90
CA TRP A 68 -0.68 1.83 5.89
C TRP A 68 -1.20 1.58 4.47
N SER A 69 -1.65 0.35 4.17
CA SER A 69 -2.23 -0.02 2.87
C SER A 69 -3.48 0.80 2.54
N LEU A 70 -4.36 1.00 3.53
CA LEU A 70 -5.55 1.85 3.39
C LEU A 70 -5.17 3.31 3.12
N LEU A 71 -4.21 3.86 3.87
CA LEU A 71 -3.76 5.25 3.69
C LEU A 71 -3.13 5.48 2.32
N LEU A 72 -2.37 4.50 1.81
CA LEU A 72 -1.83 4.54 0.46
C LEU A 72 -2.94 4.48 -0.59
N ALA A 73 -3.93 3.59 -0.45
CA ALA A 73 -5.08 3.49 -1.36
C ALA A 73 -5.91 4.79 -1.40
N VAL A 74 -6.14 5.41 -0.25
CA VAL A 74 -6.80 6.72 -0.14
C VAL A 74 -5.98 7.79 -0.87
N SER A 75 -4.66 7.81 -0.68
CA SER A 75 -3.76 8.75 -1.35
C SER A 75 -3.81 8.59 -2.87
N ILE A 76 -3.74 7.35 -3.37
CA ILE A 76 -3.89 7.03 -4.81
C ILE A 76 -5.23 7.55 -5.33
N PHE A 77 -6.33 7.31 -4.61
CA PHE A 77 -7.66 7.77 -5.00
C PHE A 77 -7.72 9.29 -5.14
N PHE A 78 -7.26 10.04 -4.13
CA PHE A 78 -7.25 11.50 -4.18
C PHE A 78 -6.38 12.03 -5.32
N LEU A 79 -5.16 11.51 -5.47
CA LEU A 79 -4.26 11.90 -6.56
C LEU A 79 -4.86 11.59 -7.94
N SER A 80 -5.58 10.48 -8.09
CA SER A 80 -6.22 10.09 -9.35
C SER A 80 -7.26 11.11 -9.85
N ASN A 81 -7.78 11.97 -8.98
CA ASN A 81 -8.75 13.02 -9.35
C ASN A 81 -8.07 14.25 -9.94
N HIS A 82 -6.75 14.37 -9.81
CA HIS A 82 -6.00 15.56 -10.23
C HIS A 82 -4.87 15.24 -11.21
N LEU A 83 -4.42 13.99 -11.27
CA LEU A 83 -3.27 13.55 -12.04
C LEU A 83 -3.64 12.49 -13.09
N LYS A 84 -2.78 12.34 -14.11
CA LYS A 84 -2.85 11.20 -15.03
C LYS A 84 -2.44 9.92 -14.31
N TRP A 85 -2.86 8.78 -14.86
CA TRP A 85 -2.59 7.47 -14.26
C TRP A 85 -1.09 7.23 -13.99
N ILE A 86 -0.21 7.51 -14.96
CA ILE A 86 1.24 7.28 -14.78
C ILE A 86 1.83 8.22 -13.70
N GLN A 87 1.34 9.46 -13.61
CA GLN A 87 1.78 10.43 -12.59
C GLN A 87 1.31 9.98 -11.20
N THR A 88 0.07 9.51 -11.09
CA THR A 88 -0.49 8.97 -9.85
C THR A 88 0.31 7.77 -9.38
N PHE A 89 0.60 6.82 -10.28
CA PHE A 89 1.39 5.63 -10.00
C PHE A 89 2.79 5.99 -9.51
N LEU A 90 3.55 6.76 -10.28
CA LEU A 90 4.94 7.10 -9.94
C LEU A 90 5.03 7.89 -8.64
N PHE A 91 4.12 8.86 -8.45
CA PHE A 91 4.11 9.67 -7.23
C PHE A 91 3.73 8.83 -6.00
N SER A 92 2.70 7.98 -6.12
CA SER A 92 2.26 7.12 -5.01
C SER A 92 3.34 6.11 -4.62
N TRP A 93 4.04 5.53 -5.61
CA TRP A 93 5.15 4.60 -5.35
C TRP A 93 6.31 5.32 -4.65
N PHE A 94 6.66 6.51 -5.14
CA PHE A 94 7.70 7.33 -4.54
C PHE A 94 7.40 7.67 -3.08
N VAL A 95 6.21 8.18 -2.77
CA VAL A 95 5.86 8.58 -1.41
C VAL A 95 5.58 7.40 -0.47
N GLY A 96 4.99 6.32 -0.98
CA GLY A 96 4.65 5.14 -0.19
C GLY A 96 5.86 4.28 0.16
N PHE A 97 6.82 4.15 -0.76
CA PHE A 97 7.95 3.23 -0.63
C PHE A 97 9.29 3.93 -0.54
N VAL A 98 9.64 4.72 -1.56
CA VAL A 98 11.00 5.27 -1.69
C VAL A 98 11.35 6.16 -0.49
N LEU A 99 10.44 7.06 -0.10
CA LEU A 99 10.67 7.92 1.07
C LEU A 99 10.82 7.11 2.37
N MET A 100 10.03 6.04 2.55
CA MET A 100 10.14 5.15 3.71
C MET A 100 11.49 4.41 3.73
N TRP A 101 11.95 3.90 2.59
CA TRP A 101 13.24 3.21 2.49
C TRP A 101 14.40 4.15 2.78
N VAL A 102 14.35 5.40 2.31
CA VAL A 102 15.40 6.39 2.62
C VAL A 102 15.53 6.59 4.13
N VAL A 103 14.42 6.76 4.84
CA VAL A 103 14.44 6.99 6.29
C VAL A 103 14.88 5.73 7.05
N THR A 104 14.35 4.56 6.69
CA THR A 104 14.71 3.29 7.37
C THR A 104 16.15 2.85 7.10
N TRP A 105 16.68 3.14 5.91
CA TRP A 105 18.10 2.99 5.60
C TRP A 105 18.96 3.94 6.45
N ASN A 106 18.59 5.21 6.54
CA ASN A 106 19.31 6.19 7.36
C ASN A 106 19.33 5.80 8.85
N LEU A 107 18.25 5.18 9.35
CA LEU A 107 18.19 4.65 10.72
C LEU A 107 18.96 3.34 10.91
N GLY A 108 19.53 2.76 9.85
CA GLY A 108 20.28 1.52 9.90
C GLY A 108 19.42 0.27 10.14
N VAL A 109 18.09 0.37 10.00
CA VAL A 109 17.15 -0.73 10.28
C VAL A 109 16.67 -1.44 9.01
N LEU A 110 17.00 -0.92 7.82
CA LEU A 110 16.60 -1.51 6.54
C LEU A 110 17.65 -2.55 6.06
N PRO A 111 17.26 -3.84 5.91
CA PRO A 111 18.10 -4.83 5.27
C PRO A 111 18.15 -4.57 3.76
N LEU A 112 19.26 -4.04 3.26
CA LEU A 112 19.41 -3.68 1.84
C LEU A 112 19.17 -4.85 0.88
N ALA A 113 19.43 -6.09 1.31
CA ALA A 113 19.16 -7.30 0.53
C ALA A 113 17.68 -7.46 0.13
N ILE A 114 16.76 -6.93 0.94
CA ILE A 114 15.32 -6.98 0.64
C ILE A 114 14.98 -6.14 -0.61
N LEU A 115 15.73 -5.06 -0.88
CA LEU A 115 15.41 -4.13 -1.98
C LEU A 115 15.46 -4.79 -3.36
N LEU A 116 16.26 -5.85 -3.54
CA LEU A 116 16.29 -6.62 -4.79
C LEU A 116 14.90 -7.12 -5.20
N TYR A 117 14.09 -7.54 -4.22
CA TYR A 117 12.73 -8.02 -4.43
C TYR A 117 11.67 -6.96 -4.11
N ALA A 118 11.91 -6.11 -3.11
CA ALA A 118 10.94 -5.08 -2.71
C ALA A 118 10.74 -4.00 -3.78
N ILE A 119 11.79 -3.61 -4.52
CA ILE A 119 11.65 -2.64 -5.62
C ILE A 119 10.69 -3.15 -6.71
N PRO A 120 10.95 -4.30 -7.38
CA PRO A 120 10.06 -4.74 -8.45
C PRO A 120 8.64 -5.07 -7.96
N LEU A 121 8.50 -5.66 -6.76
CA LEU A 121 7.20 -6.02 -6.23
C LEU A 121 6.36 -4.81 -5.79
N SER A 122 6.96 -3.79 -5.17
CA SER A 122 6.25 -2.54 -4.81
C SER A 122 5.85 -1.72 -6.03
N ILE A 123 6.66 -1.73 -7.09
CA ILE A 123 6.30 -1.14 -8.38
C ILE A 123 5.05 -1.83 -8.93
N PHE A 124 5.07 -3.16 -9.00
CA PHE A 124 3.94 -3.94 -9.49
C PHE A 124 2.68 -3.73 -8.63
N GLU A 125 2.83 -3.76 -7.32
CA GLU A 125 1.73 -3.50 -6.38
C GLU A 125 1.09 -2.14 -6.62
N THR A 126 1.90 -1.07 -6.62
CA THR A 126 1.40 0.30 -6.75
C THR A 126 0.79 0.55 -8.13
N TYR A 127 1.37 -0.05 -9.18
CA TYR A 127 0.85 0.00 -10.54
C TYR A 127 -0.56 -0.57 -10.60
N ILE A 128 -0.76 -1.78 -10.07
CA ILE A 128 -2.07 -2.46 -10.09
C ILE A 128 -3.06 -1.74 -9.17
N ALA A 129 -2.65 -1.27 -7.98
CA ALA A 129 -3.49 -0.46 -7.11
C ALA A 129 -4.00 0.81 -7.82
N THR A 130 -3.10 1.50 -8.53
CA THR A 130 -3.45 2.68 -9.32
C THR A 130 -4.40 2.32 -10.48
N LEU A 131 -4.16 1.19 -11.16
CA LEU A 131 -5.04 0.70 -12.22
C LEU A 131 -6.45 0.37 -11.70
N ILE A 132 -6.55 -0.29 -10.53
CA ILE A 132 -7.83 -0.60 -9.86
C ILE A 132 -8.60 0.70 -9.64
N VAL A 133 -7.97 1.71 -9.04
CA VAL A 133 -8.61 3.01 -8.77
C VAL A 133 -9.12 3.66 -10.06
N PHE A 134 -8.28 3.75 -11.10
CA PHE A 134 -8.67 4.38 -12.37
C PHE A 134 -9.78 3.64 -13.13
N LYS A 135 -9.92 2.32 -12.90
CA LYS A 135 -10.93 1.49 -13.56
C LYS A 135 -12.27 1.43 -12.82
N THR A 136 -12.27 1.79 -11.54
CA THR A 136 -13.44 1.62 -10.67
C THR A 136 -14.02 2.93 -10.15
N LYS A 137 -13.30 4.05 -10.30
CA LYS A 137 -13.83 5.39 -9.98
C LYS A 137 -14.90 5.87 -10.96
#